data_AF-A0A257H6L8-F1
#
_entry.id   AF-A0A257H6L8-F1
#
_cell.length_a   1.000
_cell.length_b   1.000
_cell.length_c   1.000
_cell.angle_alpha   90.00
_cell.angle_beta   90.00
_cell.angle_gamma   90.00
#
_symmetry.space_group_name_H-M   'P 1'
#
loop_
_entity.id
_entity.type
_entity.pdbx_description
1 polymer ?
#
loop_
_entity_poly.entity_id
_entity_poly.type
_entity_poly.pdbx_seq_one_letter_code
_entity_poly.pdbx_strand_id
1 'polypeptide(L)'
;AVGYVMMQAYGSPTPEQYFPMFMGLFILLFAARRVGNGSTFRSVGFIFDRQQAGPVLGWTSAVAAYGAFIAPVVIGAQIKAGTPQFAMYGFAIFYALCLVLNWWFYLRAGAEIKNP
;
A
#
# COMPACT_ATOMS: atom_id res chain seq x y z
N ALA A 1 -1.11 12.15 7.85
CA ALA A 1 -1.31 12.06 9.31
C ALA A 1 -0.05 11.56 10.04
N VAL A 2 0.38 10.30 9.90
CA VAL A 2 1.58 9.76 10.60
C VAL A 2 2.84 10.61 10.36
N GLY A 3 3.15 10.92 9.09
CA GLY A 3 4.34 11.72 8.75
C GLY A 3 4.31 13.16 9.30
N TYR A 4 3.12 13.72 9.50
CA TYR A 4 2.96 15.06 10.10
C TYR A 4 3.29 15.02 11.60
N VAL A 5 2.81 14.01 12.33
CA VAL A 5 3.16 13.81 13.75
C VAL A 5 4.66 13.55 13.93
N MET A 6 5.29 12.80 13.01
CA MET A 6 6.74 12.62 13.02
C MET A 6 7.50 13.93 12.80
N MET A 7 7.03 14.79 11.88
CA MET A 7 7.63 16.11 11.67
C MET A 7 7.51 17.00 12.91
N GLN A 8 6.36 16.98 13.60
CA GLN A 8 6.17 17.73 14.84
C GLN A 8 7.05 17.21 15.98
N ALA A 9 7.21 15.89 16.10
CA ALA A 9 8.11 15.29 17.08
C ALA A 9 9.58 15.68 16.84
N TYR A 10 10.00 15.76 15.57
CA TYR A 10 11.39 16.08 15.21
C TYR A 10 11.80 17.52 15.58
N GLY A 11 10.85 18.46 15.58
CA GLY A 11 11.08 19.85 15.95
C GLY A 11 10.77 20.19 17.42
N SER A 12 10.35 19.21 18.23
CA SER A 12 9.93 19.43 19.62
C SER A 12 11.06 19.14 20.61
N PRO A 13 11.23 19.95 21.68
CA PRO A 13 12.12 19.62 22.79
C PRO A 13 11.63 18.42 23.62
N THR A 14 10.35 18.01 23.49
CA THR A 14 9.73 16.88 24.20
C THR A 14 9.08 15.89 23.22
N PRO A 15 9.87 15.13 22.43
CA PRO A 15 9.36 14.23 21.40
C PRO A 15 8.52 13.06 21.96
N GLU A 16 8.74 12.68 23.21
CA GLU A 16 8.00 11.63 23.91
C GLU A 16 6.50 11.88 24.05
N GLN A 17 6.05 13.15 24.04
CA GLN A 17 4.63 13.48 24.07
C GLN A 17 3.90 13.09 22.77
N TYR A 18 4.62 13.04 21.65
CA TYR A 18 4.08 12.66 20.35
C TYR A 18 4.10 11.14 20.13
N PHE A 19 4.82 10.39 20.96
CA PHE A 19 4.97 8.94 20.83
C PHE A 19 3.65 8.17 20.91
N PRO A 20 2.73 8.43 21.87
CA PRO A 20 1.44 7.74 21.93
C PRO A 20 0.58 7.99 20.67
N MET A 21 0.57 9.24 20.17
CA MET A 21 -0.17 9.60 18.96
C MET A 21 0.45 8.95 17.72
N PHE A 22 1.77 8.94 17.61
CA PHE A 22 2.50 8.22 16.58
C PHE A 22 2.16 6.72 16.60
N MET A 23 2.21 6.09 17.78
CA MET A 23 1.91 4.67 17.95
C MET A 23 0.48 4.34 17.50
N GLY A 24 -0.51 5.12 17.92
CA GLY A 24 -1.90 4.93 17.52
C GLY A 24 -2.10 5.03 16.00
N LEU A 25 -1.52 6.06 15.37
CA LEU A 25 -1.61 6.22 13.91
C LEU A 25 -0.83 5.15 13.16
N PHE A 26 0.28 4.67 13.71
CA PHE A 26 1.09 3.60 13.11
C PHE A 26 0.34 2.26 13.13
N ILE A 27 -0.28 1.91 14.27
CA ILE A 27 -1.15 0.72 14.37
C ILE A 27 -2.30 0.81 13.37
N LEU A 28 -2.96 1.98 13.27
CA LEU A 28 -4.04 2.19 12.31
C LEU A 28 -3.57 2.00 10.87
N LEU A 29 -2.39 2.52 10.52
CA LEU A 29 -1.79 2.35 9.19
C LEU A 29 -1.48 0.87 8.88
N PHE A 30 -0.91 0.14 9.84
CA PHE A 30 -0.63 -1.29 9.69
C PHE A 30 -1.90 -2.14 9.59
N ALA A 31 -2.92 -1.81 10.37
CA ALA A 31 -4.23 -2.46 10.30
C ALA A 31 -4.87 -2.23 8.92
N ALA A 32 -4.90 -0.99 8.44
CA ALA A 32 -5.43 -0.65 7.11
C ALA A 32 -4.68 -1.39 5.98
N ARG A 33 -3.34 -1.44 6.03
CA ARG A 33 -2.51 -2.23 5.11
C ARG A 33 -2.90 -3.72 5.12
N ARG A 34 -3.10 -4.30 6.30
CA ARG A 34 -3.48 -5.71 6.45
C ARG A 34 -4.86 -6.00 5.86
N VAL A 35 -5.83 -5.11 6.08
CA VAL A 35 -7.17 -5.21 5.49
C VAL A 35 -7.10 -5.14 3.97
N GLY A 36 -6.33 -4.19 3.42
CA GLY A 36 -6.15 -4.07 1.97
C GLY A 36 -5.59 -5.35 1.32
N ASN A 37 -4.53 -5.93 1.90
CA ASN A 37 -3.96 -7.19 1.40
C ASN A 37 -4.96 -8.35 1.52
N GLY A 38 -5.66 -8.46 2.66
CA GLY A 38 -6.67 -9.50 2.87
C GLY A 38 -7.83 -9.43 1.90
N SER A 39 -8.27 -8.22 1.54
CA SER A 39 -9.31 -8.01 0.52
C SER A 39 -8.87 -8.54 -0.84
N THR A 40 -7.66 -8.19 -1.30
CA THR A 40 -7.14 -8.67 -2.59
C THR A 40 -7.02 -10.19 -2.64
N PHE A 41 -6.50 -10.81 -1.58
CA PHE A 41 -6.39 -12.28 -1.52
C PHE A 41 -7.76 -12.97 -1.50
N ARG A 42 -8.76 -12.38 -0.84
CA ARG A 42 -10.13 -12.90 -0.83
C ARG A 42 -10.78 -12.80 -2.20
N SER A 43 -10.54 -11.72 -2.94
CA SER A 43 -11.07 -11.55 -4.30
C SER A 43 -10.56 -12.65 -5.24
N VAL A 44 -9.27 -13.04 -5.15
CA VAL A 44 -8.72 -14.15 -5.97
C VAL A 44 -9.47 -15.46 -5.72
N GLY A 45 -9.84 -15.75 -4.47
CA GLY A 45 -10.61 -16.95 -4.12
C GLY A 45 -12.07 -16.94 -4.59
N PHE A 46 -12.61 -15.78 -4.97
CA PHE A 46 -13.97 -15.66 -5.53
C PHE A 46 -13.96 -15.66 -7.06
N ILE A 47 -12.87 -15.17 -7.68
CA ILE A 47 -12.73 -15.04 -9.13
C ILE A 47 -12.26 -16.35 -9.78
N PHE A 48 -11.36 -17.09 -9.13
CA PHE A 48 -10.73 -18.28 -9.70
C PHE A 48 -11.26 -19.56 -9.05
N ASP A 49 -11.38 -20.63 -9.85
CA ASP A 49 -11.71 -21.97 -9.35
C ASP A 49 -10.64 -22.46 -8.36
N ARG A 50 -11.01 -23.34 -7.42
CA ARG A 50 -10.14 -23.83 -6.34
C ARG A 50 -8.83 -24.44 -6.84
N GLN A 51 -8.84 -25.08 -8.02
CA GLN A 51 -7.62 -25.64 -8.61
C GLN A 51 -6.64 -24.56 -9.11
N GLN A 52 -7.13 -23.39 -9.50
CA GLN A 52 -6.33 -22.29 -10.05
C GLN A 52 -6.00 -21.22 -9.01
N ALA A 53 -6.82 -21.09 -7.96
CA ALA A 53 -6.64 -20.09 -6.91
C ALA A 53 -5.27 -20.22 -6.22
N GLY A 54 -4.84 -21.44 -5.88
CA GLY A 54 -3.53 -21.68 -5.25
C GLY A 54 -2.34 -21.21 -6.11
N PRO A 55 -2.21 -21.69 -7.37
CA PRO A 55 -1.18 -21.21 -8.29
C PRO A 55 -1.21 -19.70 -8.56
N VAL A 56 -2.40 -19.12 -8.76
CA VAL A 56 -2.55 -17.68 -9.02
C VAL A 56 -2.14 -16.85 -7.80
N LEU A 57 -2.51 -17.28 -6.58
CA LEU A 57 -2.05 -16.66 -5.34
C LEU A 57 -0.53 -16.75 -5.18
N GLY A 58 0.06 -17.90 -5.50
CA GLY A 58 1.51 -18.11 -5.46
C GLY A 58 2.26 -17.17 -6.42
N TRP A 59 1.79 -17.06 -7.66
CA TRP A 59 2.42 -16.20 -8.66
C TRP A 59 2.25 -14.71 -8.33
N THR A 60 1.03 -14.28 -7.95
CA THR A 60 0.76 -12.88 -7.58
C THR A 60 1.52 -12.45 -6.33
N SER A 61 1.66 -13.33 -5.32
CA SER A 61 2.48 -13.04 -4.14
C SER A 61 3.98 -12.95 -4.46
N ALA A 62 4.49 -13.74 -5.40
CA ALA A 62 5.87 -13.62 -5.87
C ALA A 62 6.11 -12.24 -6.52
N VAL A 63 5.22 -11.80 -7.42
CA VAL A 63 5.31 -10.46 -8.03
C VAL A 63 5.21 -9.36 -6.97
N ALA A 64 4.31 -9.50 -5.99
CA ALA A 64 4.17 -8.54 -4.90
C ALA A 64 5.43 -8.45 -4.02
N ALA A 65 6.12 -9.57 -3.78
CA ALA A 65 7.38 -9.62 -3.04
C ALA A 65 8.49 -8.82 -3.74
N TYR A 66 8.59 -8.90 -5.08
CA TYR A 66 9.50 -8.04 -5.85
C TYR A 66 9.18 -6.54 -5.67
N GLY A 67 7.89 -6.19 -5.61
CA GLY A 67 7.44 -4.81 -5.35
C GLY A 67 7.93 -4.27 -3.99
N ALA A 68 8.02 -5.11 -2.97
CA ALA A 68 8.53 -4.72 -1.65
C ALA A 68 10.01 -4.32 -1.66
N PHE A 69 10.79 -4.82 -2.63
CA PHE A 69 12.19 -4.45 -2.83
C PHE A 69 12.36 -3.15 -3.62
N ILE A 70 11.49 -2.89 -4.60
CA ILE A 70 11.58 -1.71 -5.48
C ILE A 70 11.40 -0.40 -4.69
N ALA A 71 10.44 -0.37 -3.77
CA ALA A 71 10.14 0.85 -3.01
C ALA A 71 11.34 1.43 -2.21
N PRO A 72 12.04 0.68 -1.34
CA PRO A 72 13.19 1.20 -0.61
C PRO A 72 14.37 1.56 -1.53
N VAL A 73 14.57 0.84 -2.64
CA VAL A 73 15.63 1.13 -3.61
C VAL A 73 15.38 2.47 -4.31
N VAL A 74 14.16 2.71 -4.78
CA VAL A 74 13.79 3.98 -5.45
C VAL A 74 13.88 5.16 -4.48
N ILE A 75 13.39 4.99 -3.24
CA ILE A 75 13.49 6.02 -2.19
C ILE A 75 14.97 6.31 -1.90
N GLY A 76 15.79 5.28 -1.68
CA GLY A 76 17.22 5.44 -1.40
C GLY A 76 17.98 6.12 -2.53
N ALA A 77 17.67 5.79 -3.79
CA ALA A 77 18.26 6.43 -4.96
C ALA A 77 17.89 7.92 -5.05
N GLN A 78 16.62 8.26 -4.83
CA GLN A 78 16.15 9.65 -4.91
C GLN A 78 16.61 10.51 -3.72
N ILE A 79 16.80 9.91 -2.53
CA ILE A 79 17.45 10.58 -1.40
C ILE A 79 18.91 10.93 -1.75
N LYS A 80 19.67 9.98 -2.33
CA LYS A 80 21.05 10.24 -2.76
C LYS A 80 21.15 11.29 -3.87
N ALA A 81 20.15 11.34 -4.76
CA ALA A 81 20.06 12.33 -5.82
C ALA A 81 19.60 13.73 -5.33
N GLY A 82 19.23 13.87 -4.06
CA GLY A 82 18.73 15.13 -3.49
C GLY A 82 17.28 15.47 -3.87
N THR A 83 16.58 14.57 -4.56
CA THR A 83 15.21 14.78 -5.07
C THR A 83 14.20 13.74 -4.57
N PRO A 84 14.04 13.54 -3.24
CA PRO A 84 13.13 12.53 -2.68
C PRO A 84 11.66 12.75 -3.05
N GLN A 85 11.28 13.98 -3.44
CA GLN A 85 9.92 14.32 -3.83
C GLN A 85 9.48 13.55 -5.07
N PHE A 86 10.39 13.26 -6.02
CA PHE A 86 10.05 12.49 -7.22
C PHE A 86 9.68 11.04 -6.90
N ALA A 87 10.33 10.41 -5.91
CA ALA A 87 9.92 9.08 -5.44
C ALA A 87 8.51 9.12 -4.85
N MET A 88 8.20 10.14 -4.05
CA MET A 88 6.88 10.30 -3.43
C MET A 88 5.78 10.48 -4.49
N TYR A 89 6.02 11.31 -5.52
CA TYR A 89 5.08 11.47 -6.63
C TYR A 89 4.93 10.19 -7.45
N GLY A 90 6.02 9.45 -7.70
CA GLY A 90 5.98 8.16 -8.37
C GLY A 90 5.08 7.15 -7.66
N PHE A 91 5.20 7.02 -6.33
CA PHE A 91 4.30 6.15 -5.56
C PHE A 91 2.86 6.65 -5.54
N ALA A 92 2.63 7.96 -5.47
CA ALA A 92 1.28 8.52 -5.50
C ALA A 92 0.58 8.20 -6.83
N ILE A 93 1.28 8.35 -7.96
CA ILE A 93 0.78 7.97 -9.29
C ILE A 93 0.49 6.47 -9.34
N PHE A 94 1.40 5.64 -8.86
CA PHE A 94 1.19 4.19 -8.83
C PHE A 94 -0.07 3.81 -8.02
N TYR A 95 -0.25 4.38 -6.82
CA TYR A 95 -1.45 4.13 -6.02
C TYR A 95 -2.72 4.63 -6.72
N ALA A 96 -2.69 5.80 -7.36
CA ALA A 96 -3.82 6.30 -8.14
C ALA A 96 -4.18 5.35 -9.30
N LEU A 97 -3.19 4.85 -10.03
CA LEU A 97 -3.39 3.85 -11.08
C LEU A 97 -4.00 2.55 -10.53
N CYS A 98 -3.53 2.06 -9.38
CA CYS A 98 -4.12 0.88 -8.73
C CYS A 98 -5.59 1.11 -8.33
N LEU A 99 -5.93 2.30 -7.83
CA LEU A 99 -7.31 2.65 -7.49
C LEU A 99 -8.20 2.71 -8.74
N VAL A 100 -7.70 3.31 -9.83
CA VAL A 100 -8.42 3.37 -11.12
C VAL A 100 -8.63 1.97 -11.68
N LEU A 101 -7.62 1.11 -11.66
CA LEU A 101 -7.74 -0.29 -12.11
C LEU A 101 -8.75 -1.05 -11.25
N ASN A 102 -8.69 -0.92 -9.93
CA ASN A 102 -9.64 -1.56 -9.03
C ASN A 102 -11.08 -1.08 -9.33
N TRP A 103 -11.26 0.22 -9.49
CA TRP A 103 -12.56 0.78 -9.86
C TRP A 103 -13.06 0.27 -11.22
N TRP A 104 -12.20 0.25 -12.24
CA TRP A 104 -12.56 -0.16 -13.60
C TRP A 104 -12.97 -1.63 -13.68
N PHE A 105 -12.24 -2.52 -13.00
CA PHE A 105 -12.48 -3.96 -13.06
C PHE A 105 -13.50 -4.48 -12.03
N TYR A 106 -13.67 -3.83 -10.88
CA TYR A 106 -14.51 -4.35 -9.79
C TYR A 106 -15.70 -3.47 -9.40
N LEU A 107 -15.65 -2.15 -9.58
CA LEU A 107 -16.71 -1.23 -9.10
C LEU A 107 -17.50 -0.52 -10.20
N ARG A 108 -17.05 -0.55 -11.46
CA ARG A 108 -17.74 0.12 -12.57
C ARG A 108 -19.12 -0.49 -12.81
N ALA A 109 -20.13 0.36 -13.08
CA ALA A 109 -21.44 -0.10 -13.53
C ALA A 109 -21.27 -0.91 -14.83
N GLY A 110 -21.48 -2.23 -14.74
CA GLY A 110 -21.25 -3.18 -15.84
C GLY A 110 -19.93 -3.98 -15.78
N ALA A 111 -19.21 -3.98 -14.66
CA ALA A 111 -18.05 -4.85 -14.47
C ALA A 111 -18.45 -6.34 -14.53
N GLU A 112 -17.64 -7.16 -15.24
CA GLU A 112 -17.87 -8.60 -15.46
C GLU A 112 -17.90 -9.42 -14.16
N ILE A 113 -17.27 -8.91 -13.09
CA ILE A 113 -17.21 -9.57 -11.79
C ILE A 113 -17.69 -8.58 -10.73
N LYS A 114 -18.95 -8.72 -10.31
CA LYS A 114 -19.50 -8.01 -9.15
C LYS A 114 -18.91 -8.62 -7.88
N ASN A 115 -18.09 -7.86 -7.18
CA ASN A 115 -17.77 -8.15 -5.79
C ASN A 115 -19.09 -8.13 -4.98
N PRO A 116 -19.38 -9.13 -4.13
CA PRO A 116 -20.62 -9.16 -3.33
C PRO A 116 -20.74 -7.97 -2.38
#